data_AF-A0A8W8JCN9-F1
#
_entry.id   AF-A0A8W8JCN9-F1
#
_cell.length_a   1.000
_cell.length_b   1.000
_cell.length_c   1.000
_cell.angle_alpha   90.00
_cell.angle_beta   90.00
_cell.angle_gamma   90.00
#
_symmetry.space_group_name_H-M   'P 1'
#
loop_
_entity.id
_entity.type
_entity.pdbx_description
1 polymer ?
#
loop_
_entity_poly.entity_id
_entity_poly.type
_entity_poly.pdbx_seq_one_letter_code
_entity_poly.pdbx_strand_id
1 'polypeptide(L)'
;MWAFYYYRYVMLDSVDGTYGGPTNDGKNGTGMVGMVMRGEADIGVGPFTVTAARETVVDFLTPFQEEGVGIIMKTKDQKNDRMFRMFLPFQSTSWIATGVSIVITGIILFVISRCSPYTNDADKPIYKNFWLAFGAFFGQLGGDSTHTSASGRIILGIWWMCTILILELYTANLAAYLTIPPAKSPIKNLEQLAASSDYKPLVKTGSNLDFLFRRAKGGLYKQIQEKMDQMPVITTTEAGYELVGTGKYAYMTDVSQLTYKVLKGCHDLLVAEETFNKAGLSFIVRTNAEFKTAFNLQ
;
A
#
# COMPACT_ATOMS: atom_id res chain seq x y z
N MET A 1 -3.10 40.21 -2.19
CA MET A 1 -3.69 41.02 -3.29
C MET A 1 -3.46 40.23 -4.55
N TRP A 2 -4.50 39.65 -5.17
CA TRP A 2 -4.33 38.82 -6.36
C TRP A 2 -4.14 39.72 -7.58
N ALA A 3 -3.00 39.62 -8.27
CA ALA A 3 -2.78 40.29 -9.55
C ALA A 3 -3.32 39.42 -10.69
N PHE A 4 -4.30 39.92 -11.43
CA PHE A 4 -4.80 39.30 -12.65
C PHE A 4 -4.23 40.03 -13.86
N TYR A 5 -3.56 39.30 -14.75
CA TYR A 5 -3.04 39.85 -16.00
C TYR A 5 -4.03 39.61 -17.13
N TYR A 6 -4.39 40.68 -17.86
CA TYR A 6 -5.24 40.59 -19.05
C TYR A 6 -4.36 40.53 -20.30
N TYR A 7 -4.27 39.34 -20.91
CA TYR A 7 -3.54 39.12 -22.16
C TYR A 7 -4.32 38.19 -23.08
N ARG A 8 -4.07 38.31 -24.39
CA ARG A 8 -4.61 37.41 -25.40
C ARG A 8 -3.63 36.25 -25.60
N TYR A 9 -4.13 35.03 -25.53
CA TYR A 9 -3.31 33.83 -25.68
C TYR A 9 -3.87 32.92 -26.77
N VAL A 10 -3.00 32.07 -27.30
CA VAL A 10 -3.34 30.97 -28.22
C VAL A 10 -2.72 29.72 -27.62
N MET A 11 -3.53 28.67 -27.49
CA MET A 11 -3.04 27.38 -27.00
C MET A 11 -2.47 26.60 -28.18
N LEU A 12 -1.24 26.10 -28.01
CA LEU A 12 -0.54 25.26 -28.96
C LEU A 12 -0.26 23.92 -28.29
N ASP A 13 -0.64 22.83 -28.95
CA ASP A 13 -0.29 21.49 -28.49
C ASP A 13 1.14 21.14 -28.91
N SER A 14 1.78 20.27 -28.13
CA SER A 14 3.11 19.76 -28.48
C SER A 14 3.04 18.90 -29.73
N VAL A 15 3.91 19.17 -30.70
CA VAL A 15 4.04 18.39 -31.95
C VAL A 15 4.31 16.91 -31.66
N ASP A 16 5.11 16.63 -30.63
CA ASP A 16 5.53 15.27 -30.27
C ASP A 16 4.67 14.63 -29.18
N GLY A 17 3.73 15.38 -28.59
CA GLY A 17 2.93 14.92 -27.44
C GLY A 17 3.75 14.62 -26.16
N THR A 18 4.97 15.17 -26.05
CA THR A 18 5.87 14.95 -24.91
C THR A 18 6.22 16.25 -24.19
N TYR A 19 6.48 16.16 -22.88
CA TYR A 19 7.03 17.29 -22.13
C TYR A 19 8.41 17.69 -22.67
N GLY A 20 9.22 16.69 -23.00
CA GLY A 20 10.54 16.85 -23.59
C GLY A 20 11.61 17.34 -22.62
N GLY A 21 12.81 17.52 -23.14
CA GLY A 21 13.99 17.90 -22.36
C GLY A 21 15.16 18.26 -23.28
N PRO A 22 16.28 18.73 -22.70
CA PRO A 22 17.49 19.00 -23.46
C PRO A 22 18.06 17.70 -24.03
N THR A 23 18.47 17.74 -25.30
CA THR A 23 19.23 16.66 -25.96
C THR A 23 20.64 16.60 -25.38
N ASN A 24 21.35 15.48 -25.55
CA ASN A 24 22.73 15.31 -25.08
C ASN A 24 23.69 16.41 -25.55
N ASP A 25 23.40 17.04 -26.70
CA ASP A 25 24.19 18.14 -27.26
C ASP A 25 23.96 19.49 -26.56
N GLY A 26 22.97 19.59 -25.65
CA GLY A 26 22.60 20.81 -24.92
C GLY A 26 22.03 21.95 -25.78
N LYS A 27 22.11 21.84 -27.11
CA LYS A 27 21.71 22.87 -28.08
C LYS A 27 20.29 22.72 -28.61
N ASN A 28 19.73 21.51 -28.59
CA ASN A 28 18.38 21.23 -29.06
C ASN A 28 17.54 20.62 -27.94
N GLY A 29 16.27 21.03 -27.85
CA GLY A 29 15.28 20.43 -26.96
C GLY A 29 14.16 19.73 -27.72
N THR A 30 13.64 18.64 -27.17
CA THR A 30 12.45 17.94 -27.69
C THR A 30 11.18 18.38 -26.96
N GLY A 31 10.00 18.04 -27.50
CA GLY A 31 8.71 18.30 -26.86
C GLY A 31 8.43 19.77 -26.53
N MET A 32 7.58 20.00 -25.54
CA MET A 32 7.20 21.36 -25.11
C MET A 32 8.39 22.21 -24.64
N VAL A 33 9.36 21.61 -23.94
CA VAL A 33 10.60 22.33 -23.53
C VAL A 33 11.35 22.84 -24.76
N GLY A 34 11.45 22.04 -25.83
CA GLY A 34 12.05 22.43 -27.09
C GLY A 34 11.33 23.58 -27.80
N MET A 35 10.00 23.58 -27.79
CA MET A 35 9.20 24.65 -28.41
C MET A 35 9.43 26.00 -27.71
N VAL A 36 9.48 26.00 -26.38
CA VAL A 36 9.76 27.22 -25.59
C VAL A 36 11.20 27.70 -25.83
N MET A 37 12.16 26.77 -25.88
CA MET A 37 13.57 27.04 -26.16
C MET A 37 13.78 27.66 -27.55
N ARG A 38 13.12 27.14 -28.60
CA ARG A 38 13.21 27.65 -29.98
C ARG A 38 12.41 28.94 -30.23
N GLY A 39 11.59 29.33 -29.28
CA GLY A 39 10.72 30.49 -29.40
C GLY A 39 9.46 30.28 -30.24
N GLU A 40 9.06 29.03 -30.45
CA GLU A 40 7.77 28.67 -31.07
C GLU A 40 6.60 28.88 -30.09
N ALA A 41 6.89 28.81 -28.79
CA ALA A 41 5.97 29.14 -27.71
C ALA A 41 6.63 30.10 -26.71
N ASP A 42 5.82 30.95 -26.07
CA ASP A 42 6.30 31.92 -25.07
C ASP A 42 6.27 31.35 -23.64
N ILE A 43 5.23 30.58 -23.32
CA ILE A 43 5.03 29.93 -22.02
C ILE A 43 4.63 28.47 -22.26
N GLY A 44 5.30 27.55 -21.58
CA GLY A 44 4.85 26.17 -21.48
C GLY A 44 3.99 26.00 -20.23
N VAL A 45 2.68 25.87 -20.44
CA VAL A 45 1.71 25.63 -19.37
C VAL A 45 1.51 24.13 -19.21
N GLY A 46 1.83 23.61 -18.02
CA GLY A 46 1.70 22.19 -17.69
C GLY A 46 2.44 21.86 -16.40
N PRO A 47 2.27 20.65 -15.86
CA PRO A 47 2.99 20.22 -14.66
C PRO A 47 4.44 19.85 -15.03
N PHE A 48 5.30 20.83 -15.30
CA PHE A 48 6.70 20.56 -15.57
C PHE A 48 7.46 20.37 -14.26
N THR A 49 8.05 19.19 -14.09
CA THR A 49 9.00 18.95 -13.00
C THR A 49 10.25 19.81 -13.20
N VAL A 50 10.56 20.62 -12.18
CA VAL A 50 11.78 21.42 -12.11
C VAL A 50 12.98 20.47 -11.99
N THR A 51 13.91 20.58 -12.94
CA THR A 51 15.10 19.73 -12.98
C THR A 51 16.29 20.54 -13.43
N ALA A 52 17.47 20.22 -12.90
CA ALA A 52 18.71 20.90 -13.27
C ALA A 52 18.98 20.84 -14.77
N ALA A 53 18.64 19.74 -15.44
CA ALA A 53 18.82 19.62 -16.89
C ALA A 53 17.94 20.63 -17.65
N ARG A 54 16.65 20.73 -17.32
CA ARG A 54 15.74 21.67 -18.00
C ARG A 54 16.06 23.13 -17.67
N GLU A 55 16.51 23.41 -16.45
CA GLU A 55 16.86 24.77 -16.01
C GLU A 55 18.03 25.37 -16.81
N THR A 56 18.87 24.54 -17.43
CA THR A 56 19.94 25.05 -18.32
C THR A 56 19.43 25.62 -19.64
N VAL A 57 18.23 25.26 -20.08
CA VAL A 57 17.68 25.64 -21.40
C VAL A 57 16.42 26.48 -21.33
N VAL A 58 15.69 26.42 -20.22
CA VAL A 58 14.46 27.20 -19.96
C VAL A 58 14.44 27.69 -18.53
N ASP A 59 13.74 28.79 -18.30
CA ASP A 59 13.52 29.34 -16.97
C ASP A 59 12.22 28.77 -16.37
N PHE A 60 12.22 28.49 -15.07
CA PHE A 60 11.01 28.10 -14.34
C PHE A 60 10.40 29.30 -13.60
N LEU A 61 9.08 29.29 -13.49
CA LEU A 61 8.37 30.15 -12.53
C LEU A 61 8.46 29.58 -11.10
N THR A 62 7.98 30.33 -10.12
CA THR A 62 7.84 29.82 -8.75
C THR A 62 7.00 28.52 -8.77
N PRO A 63 7.51 27.40 -8.21
CA PRO A 63 6.76 26.15 -8.19
C PRO A 63 5.42 26.31 -7.47
N PHE A 64 4.33 25.90 -8.10
CA PHE A 64 2.98 26.02 -7.54
C PHE A 64 2.60 24.83 -6.65
N GLN A 65 3.30 23.70 -6.80
CA GLN A 65 3.05 22.48 -6.04
C GLN A 65 4.33 21.65 -5.96
N GLU A 66 4.61 21.04 -4.81
CA GLU A 66 5.66 20.02 -4.69
C GLU A 66 5.05 18.63 -4.89
N GLU A 67 5.71 17.79 -5.69
CA GLU A 67 5.24 16.45 -5.98
C GLU A 67 6.40 15.43 -5.96
N GLY A 68 6.11 14.25 -5.44
CA GLY A 68 7.01 13.10 -5.48
C GLY A 68 6.59 12.08 -6.52
N VAL A 69 7.50 11.15 -6.81
CA VAL A 69 7.25 10.00 -7.66
C VAL A 69 6.71 8.87 -6.79
N GLY A 70 5.59 8.30 -7.20
CA GLY A 70 5.01 7.12 -6.58
C GLY A 70 5.17 5.89 -7.45
N ILE A 71 4.87 4.73 -6.87
CA ILE A 71 4.90 3.45 -7.55
C ILE A 71 3.50 2.85 -7.45
N ILE A 72 2.84 2.59 -8.57
CA ILE A 72 1.56 1.89 -8.62
C ILE A 72 1.75 0.44 -9.06
N MET A 73 1.07 -0.46 -8.38
CA MET A 73 1.11 -1.89 -8.63
C MET A 73 -0.24 -2.52 -8.39
N LYS A 74 -0.46 -3.70 -8.97
CA LYS A 74 -1.66 -4.49 -8.69
C LYS A 74 -1.58 -5.08 -7.28
N THR A 75 -2.67 -4.95 -6.53
CA THR A 75 -2.88 -5.65 -5.26
C THR A 75 -2.73 -7.14 -5.48
N LYS A 76 -2.03 -7.83 -4.56
CA LYS A 76 -2.03 -9.29 -4.57
C LYS A 76 -3.45 -9.76 -4.25
N ASP A 77 -4.10 -10.41 -5.21
CA ASP A 77 -5.40 -11.06 -5.03
C ASP A 77 -5.30 -11.97 -3.79
N GLN A 78 -5.83 -11.54 -2.64
CA GLN A 78 -5.92 -12.38 -1.43
C GLN A 78 -7.06 -13.42 -1.58
N LYS A 79 -7.16 -14.03 -2.76
CA LYS A 79 -8.20 -15.01 -3.07
C LYS A 79 -8.01 -16.32 -2.32
N ASN A 80 -6.80 -16.65 -1.86
CA ASN A 80 -6.51 -18.01 -1.40
C ASN A 80 -6.98 -18.40 0.00
N ASP A 81 -7.34 -17.49 0.91
CA ASP A 81 -7.62 -17.90 2.29
C ASP A 81 -9.04 -17.59 2.77
N ARG A 82 -10.02 -17.44 1.86
CA ARG A 82 -11.38 -17.04 2.25
C ARG A 82 -12.02 -17.98 3.29
N MET A 83 -11.69 -19.28 3.24
CA MET A 83 -12.23 -20.30 4.17
C MET A 83 -11.61 -20.24 5.57
N PHE A 84 -10.34 -19.84 5.70
CA PHE A 84 -9.61 -19.83 6.97
C PHE A 84 -9.46 -18.43 7.59
N ARG A 85 -10.06 -17.39 6.98
CA ARG A 85 -10.09 -16.03 7.55
C ARG A 85 -10.67 -15.96 8.96
N MET A 86 -11.52 -16.92 9.32
CA MET A 86 -12.09 -17.04 10.66
C MET A 86 -11.04 -17.28 11.75
N PHE A 87 -9.90 -17.92 11.43
CA PHE A 87 -8.85 -18.23 12.42
C PHE A 87 -7.76 -17.16 12.54
N LEU A 88 -7.70 -16.22 11.58
CA LEU A 88 -6.74 -15.12 11.54
C LEU A 88 -6.84 -14.08 12.69
N PRO A 89 -8.00 -13.82 13.32
CA PRO A 89 -8.10 -12.80 14.37
C PRO A 89 -7.31 -13.13 15.63
N PHE A 90 -7.11 -14.42 15.94
CA PHE A 90 -6.24 -14.84 17.02
C PHE A 90 -4.91 -15.33 16.47
N GLN A 91 -3.82 -14.80 17.05
CA GLN A 91 -2.48 -15.30 16.82
C GLN A 91 -2.39 -16.76 17.25
N SER A 92 -1.53 -17.55 16.59
CA SER A 92 -1.33 -18.97 16.91
C SER A 92 -1.02 -19.23 18.40
N THR A 93 -0.31 -18.30 19.03
CA THR A 93 -0.02 -18.34 20.48
C THR A 93 -1.30 -18.32 21.33
N SER A 94 -2.29 -17.51 20.96
CA SER A 94 -3.57 -17.42 21.69
C SER A 94 -4.37 -18.71 21.55
N TRP A 95 -4.41 -19.31 20.36
CA TRP A 95 -5.04 -20.62 20.15
C TRP A 95 -4.43 -21.72 21.01
N ILE A 96 -3.09 -21.75 21.10
CA ILE A 96 -2.38 -22.69 21.97
C ILE A 96 -2.72 -22.43 23.44
N ALA A 97 -2.74 -21.17 23.87
CA ALA A 97 -3.10 -20.81 25.24
C ALA A 97 -4.52 -21.23 25.61
N THR A 98 -5.49 -21.07 24.70
CA THR A 98 -6.87 -21.55 24.87
C THR A 98 -6.94 -23.08 24.95
N GLY A 99 -6.17 -23.80 24.11
CA GLY A 99 -6.09 -25.25 24.19
C GLY A 99 -5.51 -25.73 25.54
N VAL A 100 -4.43 -25.10 25.99
CA VAL A 100 -3.80 -25.40 27.28
C VAL A 100 -4.74 -25.09 28.45
N SER A 101 -5.49 -24.00 28.41
CA SER A 101 -6.43 -23.66 29.49
C SER A 101 -7.60 -24.65 29.62
N ILE A 102 -8.10 -25.20 28.50
CA ILE A 102 -9.10 -26.28 28.51
C ILE A 102 -8.54 -27.52 29.24
N VAL A 103 -7.30 -27.91 28.91
CA VAL A 103 -6.62 -29.07 29.53
C VAL A 103 -6.41 -28.84 31.03
N ILE A 104 -5.93 -27.66 31.43
CA ILE A 104 -5.73 -27.31 32.83
C ILE A 104 -7.04 -27.40 33.62
N THR A 105 -8.13 -26.85 33.08
CA THR A 105 -9.45 -26.92 33.71
C THR A 105 -9.93 -28.36 33.84
N GLY A 106 -9.75 -29.19 32.80
CA GLY A 106 -10.05 -30.62 32.87
C GLY A 106 -9.28 -31.35 33.98
N ILE A 107 -8.00 -31.02 34.18
CA ILE A 107 -7.18 -31.55 35.29
C ILE A 107 -7.71 -31.08 36.65
N ILE A 108 -8.05 -29.81 36.80
CA ILE A 108 -8.59 -29.26 38.06
C ILE A 108 -9.92 -29.94 38.42
N LEU A 109 -10.82 -30.09 37.45
CA LEU A 109 -12.10 -30.79 37.64
C LEU A 109 -11.89 -32.27 37.99
N PHE A 110 -10.90 -32.92 37.36
CA PHE A 110 -10.52 -34.29 37.70
C PHE A 110 -10.04 -34.41 39.15
N VAL A 111 -9.12 -33.55 39.60
CA VAL A 111 -8.61 -33.56 40.98
C VAL A 111 -9.75 -33.34 41.98
N ILE A 112 -10.66 -32.41 41.70
CA ILE A 112 -11.81 -32.13 42.59
C ILE A 112 -12.78 -33.30 42.64
N SER A 113 -13.04 -33.95 41.51
CA SER A 113 -13.90 -35.14 41.46
C SER A 113 -13.34 -36.28 42.29
N ARG A 114 -12.01 -36.38 42.45
CA ARG A 114 -11.35 -37.44 43.20
C ARG A 114 -11.18 -37.13 44.70
N CYS A 115 -10.99 -35.86 45.04
CA CYS A 115 -10.76 -35.40 46.41
C CYS A 115 -12.03 -35.03 47.16
N SER A 116 -13.17 -34.81 46.49
CA SER A 116 -14.43 -34.44 47.15
C SER A 116 -15.14 -35.68 47.70
N PRO A 117 -15.30 -35.82 49.04
CA PRO A 117 -15.96 -36.97 49.66
C PRO A 117 -17.50 -36.92 49.53
N TYR A 118 -18.05 -35.84 49.00
CA TYR A 118 -19.50 -35.60 48.88
C TYR A 118 -20.12 -36.14 47.59
N THR A 119 -19.34 -36.84 46.77
CA THR A 119 -19.79 -37.27 45.45
C THR A 119 -19.37 -38.71 45.15
N ASN A 120 -20.32 -39.58 44.77
CA ASN A 120 -20.07 -40.93 44.24
C ASN A 120 -19.50 -40.92 42.79
N ASP A 121 -18.71 -39.90 42.45
CA ASP A 121 -18.14 -39.70 41.11
C ASP A 121 -16.70 -40.23 40.98
N ALA A 122 -16.16 -40.87 42.03
CA ALA A 122 -14.79 -41.38 42.05
C ALA A 122 -14.49 -42.41 40.93
N ASP A 123 -15.53 -43.08 40.41
CA ASP A 123 -15.44 -44.07 39.33
C ASP A 123 -15.71 -43.48 37.93
N LYS A 124 -15.95 -42.16 37.81
CA LYS A 124 -16.14 -41.53 36.50
C LYS A 124 -14.81 -41.52 35.73
N PRO A 125 -14.79 -41.99 34.47
CA PRO A 125 -13.57 -42.00 33.68
C PRO A 125 -13.09 -40.57 33.36
N ILE A 126 -11.78 -40.36 33.38
CA ILE A 126 -11.13 -39.04 33.28
C ILE A 126 -11.56 -38.23 32.05
N TYR A 127 -11.84 -38.90 30.92
CA TYR A 127 -12.27 -38.24 29.68
C TYR A 127 -13.57 -37.44 29.85
N LYS A 128 -14.45 -37.80 30.81
CA LYS A 128 -15.68 -37.05 31.07
C LYS A 128 -15.40 -35.65 31.61
N ASN A 129 -14.36 -35.48 32.43
CA ASN A 129 -13.98 -34.16 32.96
C ASN A 129 -13.37 -33.29 31.86
N PHE A 130 -12.56 -33.88 30.97
CA PHE A 130 -12.04 -33.18 29.80
C PHE A 130 -13.14 -32.83 28.80
N TRP A 131 -14.07 -33.75 28.55
CA TRP A 131 -15.24 -33.50 27.70
C TRP A 131 -16.15 -32.43 28.28
N LEU A 132 -16.32 -32.38 29.60
CA LEU A 132 -17.08 -31.33 30.28
C LEU A 132 -16.38 -29.96 30.15
N ALA A 133 -15.06 -29.90 30.35
CA ALA A 133 -14.29 -28.66 30.18
C ALA A 133 -14.36 -28.16 28.72
N PHE A 134 -14.26 -29.07 27.76
CA PHE A 134 -14.40 -28.79 26.33
C PHE A 134 -15.83 -28.38 25.94
N GLY A 135 -16.85 -29.08 26.43
CA GLY A 135 -18.26 -28.76 26.18
C GLY A 135 -18.65 -27.39 26.76
N ALA A 136 -18.14 -27.07 27.95
CA ALA A 136 -18.33 -25.75 28.56
C ALA A 136 -17.73 -24.61 27.72
N PHE A 137 -16.61 -24.84 27.02
CA PHE A 137 -16.02 -23.87 26.10
C PHE A 137 -16.93 -23.53 24.91
N PHE A 138 -17.68 -24.50 24.39
CA PHE A 138 -18.64 -24.31 23.30
C PHE A 138 -20.06 -23.95 23.78
N GLY A 139 -20.25 -23.67 25.07
CA GLY A 139 -21.57 -23.39 25.64
C GLY A 139 -22.51 -24.60 25.67
N GLN A 140 -22.01 -25.81 25.42
CA GLN A 140 -22.76 -27.06 25.52
C GLN A 140 -22.59 -27.65 26.92
N LEU A 141 -23.36 -27.13 27.88
CA LEU A 141 -23.50 -27.75 29.21
C LEU A 141 -24.55 -28.88 29.25
N GLY A 142 -25.05 -29.34 28.09
CA GLY A 142 -26.10 -30.34 27.99
C GLY A 142 -25.58 -31.77 28.10
N GLY A 143 -25.63 -32.33 29.31
CA GLY A 143 -25.49 -33.77 29.54
C GLY A 143 -25.48 -34.13 31.03
N ASP A 144 -25.75 -35.41 31.34
CA ASP A 144 -25.82 -36.04 32.69
C ASP A 144 -24.50 -35.99 33.51
N SER A 145 -23.57 -35.11 33.15
CA SER A 145 -22.19 -35.05 33.66
C SER A 145 -21.88 -33.74 34.40
N THR A 146 -22.88 -33.04 34.94
CA THR A 146 -22.63 -31.90 35.83
C THR A 146 -22.12 -32.37 37.20
N HIS A 147 -21.09 -31.71 37.73
CA HIS A 147 -20.59 -32.01 39.07
C HIS A 147 -21.67 -31.72 40.12
N THR A 148 -21.88 -32.67 41.02
CA THR A 148 -22.84 -32.51 42.13
C THR A 148 -22.22 -31.70 43.29
N SER A 149 -20.89 -31.72 43.44
CA SER A 149 -20.15 -30.97 44.45
C SER A 149 -20.17 -29.46 44.21
N ALA A 150 -20.40 -28.67 45.27
CA ALA A 150 -20.44 -27.21 45.23
C ALA A 150 -19.13 -26.60 44.71
N SER A 151 -17.97 -27.15 45.11
CA SER A 151 -16.65 -26.68 44.67
C SER A 151 -16.43 -26.88 43.17
N GLY A 152 -16.89 -28.00 42.62
CA GLY A 152 -16.83 -28.28 41.17
C GLY A 152 -17.71 -27.32 40.36
N ARG A 153 -18.88 -26.96 40.90
CA ARG A 153 -19.79 -25.97 40.27
C ARG A 153 -19.21 -24.57 40.26
N ILE A 154 -18.53 -24.13 41.34
CA ILE A 154 -17.87 -22.82 41.39
C ILE A 154 -16.77 -22.74 40.33
N ILE A 155 -15.93 -23.77 40.22
CA ILE A 155 -14.84 -23.79 39.23
C ILE A 155 -15.38 -23.88 37.80
N LEU A 156 -16.42 -24.68 37.57
CA LEU A 156 -17.11 -24.72 36.28
C LEU A 156 -17.73 -23.35 35.95
N GLY A 157 -18.27 -22.63 36.92
CA GLY A 157 -18.78 -21.26 36.76
C GLY A 157 -17.68 -20.26 36.43
N ILE A 158 -16.53 -20.31 37.11
CA ILE A 158 -15.36 -19.47 36.80
C ILE A 158 -14.85 -19.79 35.39
N TRP A 159 -14.70 -21.06 35.06
CA TRP A 159 -14.32 -21.50 33.72
C TRP A 159 -15.29 -20.97 32.66
N TRP A 160 -16.59 -21.10 32.91
CA TRP A 160 -17.62 -20.61 32.02
C TRP A 160 -17.52 -19.08 31.80
N MET A 161 -17.27 -18.30 32.86
CA MET A 161 -17.01 -16.86 32.72
C MET A 161 -15.75 -16.58 31.88
N CYS A 162 -14.66 -17.33 32.09
CA CYS A 162 -13.47 -17.22 31.25
C CYS A 162 -13.76 -17.55 29.78
N THR A 163 -14.60 -18.56 29.50
CA THR A 163 -14.96 -18.93 28.12
C THR A 163 -15.79 -17.85 27.42
N ILE A 164 -16.70 -17.19 28.14
CA ILE A 164 -17.45 -16.04 27.61
C ILE A 164 -16.49 -14.91 27.27
N LEU A 165 -15.54 -14.59 28.15
CA LEU A 165 -14.54 -13.55 27.89
C LEU A 165 -13.68 -13.86 26.66
N ILE A 166 -13.25 -15.12 26.49
CA ILE A 166 -12.48 -15.54 25.31
C ILE A 166 -13.34 -15.41 24.04
N LEU A 167 -14.61 -15.79 24.10
CA LEU A 167 -15.54 -15.69 22.98
C LEU A 167 -15.78 -14.22 22.58
N GLU A 168 -16.00 -13.32 23.55
CA GLU A 168 -16.19 -11.89 23.31
C GLU A 168 -14.94 -11.24 22.71
N LEU A 169 -13.75 -11.58 23.20
CA LEU A 169 -12.50 -11.09 22.62
C LEU A 169 -12.29 -11.60 21.19
N TYR A 170 -12.69 -12.84 20.93
CA TYR A 170 -12.63 -13.43 19.59
C TYR A 170 -13.57 -12.73 18.62
N THR A 171 -14.85 -12.54 19.00
CA THR A 171 -15.84 -11.87 18.14
C THR A 171 -15.49 -10.41 17.89
N ALA A 172 -14.97 -9.70 18.90
CA ALA A 172 -14.49 -8.32 18.76
C ALA A 172 -13.30 -8.22 17.79
N ASN A 173 -12.29 -9.08 17.95
CA ASN A 173 -11.13 -9.09 17.04
C ASN A 173 -11.50 -9.54 15.63
N LEU A 174 -12.42 -10.50 15.49
CA LEU A 174 -12.94 -10.91 14.19
C LEU A 174 -13.67 -9.77 13.49
N ALA A 175 -14.53 -9.03 14.22
CA ALA A 175 -15.22 -7.86 13.68
C ALA A 175 -14.23 -6.78 13.20
N ALA A 176 -13.20 -6.48 14.00
CA ALA A 176 -12.14 -5.55 13.61
C ALA A 176 -11.34 -6.04 12.39
N TYR A 177 -11.10 -7.35 12.28
CA TYR A 177 -10.39 -7.93 11.14
C TYR A 177 -11.23 -7.87 9.85
N LEU A 178 -12.56 -7.97 9.95
CA LEU A 178 -13.45 -7.90 8.79
C LEU A 178 -13.64 -6.47 8.27
N THR A 179 -13.45 -5.44 9.11
CA THR A 179 -13.59 -4.04 8.70
C THR A 179 -12.32 -3.46 8.09
N ILE A 180 -11.14 -4.01 8.41
CA ILE A 180 -9.86 -3.51 7.89
C ILE A 180 -9.43 -4.37 6.69
N PRO A 181 -9.53 -3.88 5.44
CA PRO A 181 -8.95 -4.58 4.32
C PRO A 181 -7.44 -4.65 4.50
N PRO A 182 -6.80 -5.82 4.35
CA PRO A 182 -5.35 -5.94 4.38
C PRO A 182 -4.77 -5.40 3.07
N ALA A 183 -4.81 -4.09 2.88
CA ALA A 183 -4.12 -3.40 1.81
C ALA A 183 -2.64 -3.25 2.17
N LYS A 184 -1.94 -4.37 2.38
CA LYS A 184 -0.47 -4.34 2.47
C LYS A 184 0.07 -4.25 1.05
N SER A 185 0.62 -3.09 0.70
CA SER A 185 1.41 -2.94 -0.52
C SER A 185 2.55 -3.98 -0.49
N PRO A 186 2.71 -4.78 -1.56
CA PRO A 186 3.74 -5.81 -1.60
C PRO A 186 5.15 -5.20 -1.67
N ILE A 187 5.25 -3.98 -2.20
CA ILE A 187 6.47 -3.17 -2.25
C ILE A 187 6.17 -1.81 -1.62
N LYS A 188 6.96 -1.42 -0.63
CA LYS A 188 6.83 -0.12 0.05
C LYS A 188 7.72 0.96 -0.56
N ASN A 189 8.94 0.56 -0.94
CA ASN A 189 10.03 1.50 -1.25
C ASN A 189 10.68 1.14 -2.58
N LEU A 190 11.37 2.12 -3.17
CA LEU A 190 12.14 1.94 -4.41
C LEU A 190 13.26 0.89 -4.25
N GLU A 191 13.87 0.80 -3.07
CA GLU A 191 14.89 -0.21 -2.74
C GLU A 191 14.33 -1.63 -2.80
N GLN A 192 13.12 -1.84 -2.28
CA GLN A 192 12.46 -3.14 -2.35
C GLN A 192 12.08 -3.52 -3.79
N LEU A 193 11.73 -2.53 -4.63
CA LEU A 193 11.51 -2.75 -6.06
C LEU A 193 12.82 -3.14 -6.78
N ALA A 194 13.94 -2.52 -6.41
CA ALA A 194 15.24 -2.86 -6.98
C ALA A 194 15.74 -4.24 -6.51
N ALA A 195 15.50 -4.61 -5.25
CA ALA A 195 15.89 -5.92 -4.72
C ALA A 195 15.01 -7.07 -5.22
N SER A 196 13.69 -6.84 -5.35
CA SER A 196 12.75 -7.88 -5.77
C SER A 196 12.77 -8.14 -7.28
N SER A 197 12.71 -9.41 -7.67
CA SER A 197 12.54 -9.83 -9.07
C SER A 197 11.08 -10.06 -9.46
N ASP A 198 10.16 -10.02 -8.49
CA ASP A 198 8.74 -10.27 -8.68
C ASP A 198 8.02 -9.18 -9.48
N TYR A 199 8.40 -7.92 -9.26
CA TYR A 199 7.77 -6.77 -9.89
C TYR A 199 8.72 -6.09 -10.86
N LYS A 200 8.22 -5.85 -12.07
CA LYS A 200 8.99 -5.27 -13.16
C LYS A 200 8.76 -3.74 -13.22
N PRO A 201 9.81 -2.91 -13.12
CA PRO A 201 9.67 -1.46 -13.15
C PRO A 201 9.30 -0.96 -14.56
N LEU A 202 8.35 -0.04 -14.65
CA LEU A 202 7.88 0.57 -15.88
C LEU A 202 7.82 2.10 -15.73
N VAL A 203 8.22 2.82 -16.78
CA VAL A 203 8.21 4.28 -16.86
C VAL A 203 7.83 4.70 -18.27
N LYS A 204 7.11 5.81 -18.41
CA LYS A 204 6.83 6.42 -19.72
C LYS A 204 8.10 6.97 -20.36
N THR A 205 8.39 6.58 -21.60
CA THR A 205 9.56 7.05 -22.36
C THR A 205 9.47 8.55 -22.65
N GLY A 206 10.60 9.25 -22.56
CA GLY A 206 10.67 10.70 -22.73
C GLY A 206 10.08 11.51 -21.56
N SER A 207 9.69 10.86 -20.47
CA SER A 207 9.39 11.52 -19.20
C SER A 207 10.67 11.92 -18.47
N ASN A 208 10.56 12.84 -17.50
CA ASN A 208 11.70 13.20 -16.64
C ASN A 208 12.30 11.96 -15.94
N LEU A 209 11.46 11.01 -15.54
CA LEU A 209 11.91 9.79 -14.86
C LEU A 209 12.74 8.89 -15.78
N ASP A 210 12.35 8.75 -17.04
CA ASP A 210 13.12 8.00 -18.03
C ASP A 210 14.53 8.62 -18.19
N PHE A 211 14.62 9.95 -18.28
CA PHE A 211 15.91 10.64 -18.28
C PHE A 211 16.70 10.47 -16.97
N LEU A 212 16.03 10.52 -15.82
CA LEU A 212 16.65 10.34 -14.50
C LEU A 212 17.31 8.97 -14.37
N PHE A 213 16.59 7.90 -14.71
CA PHE A 213 17.10 6.53 -14.64
C PHE A 213 18.21 6.30 -15.66
N ARG A 214 18.05 6.74 -16.91
CA ARG A 214 19.08 6.59 -17.97
C ARG A 214 20.37 7.36 -17.69
N ARG A 215 20.29 8.49 -16.98
CA ARG A 215 21.47 9.31 -16.63
C ARG A 215 22.15 8.86 -15.33
N ALA A 216 21.58 7.91 -14.61
CA ALA A 216 22.14 7.43 -13.34
C ALA A 216 23.48 6.73 -13.56
N LYS A 217 24.54 7.24 -12.92
CA LYS A 217 25.90 6.66 -13.03
C LYS A 217 26.13 5.43 -12.13
N GLY A 218 25.30 5.25 -11.11
CA GLY A 218 25.43 4.15 -10.15
C GLY A 218 24.31 4.12 -9.11
N GLY A 219 24.42 3.18 -8.18
CA GLY A 219 23.47 3.01 -7.08
C GLY A 219 22.11 2.43 -7.49
N LEU A 220 21.11 2.70 -6.67
CA LEU A 220 19.75 2.18 -6.79
C LEU A 220 19.11 2.47 -8.16
N TYR A 221 19.26 3.71 -8.65
CA TYR A 221 18.67 4.14 -9.93
C TYR A 221 19.23 3.37 -11.13
N LYS A 222 20.51 2.98 -11.10
CA LYS A 222 21.13 2.18 -12.17
C LYS A 222 20.61 0.75 -12.19
N GLN A 223 20.42 0.13 -11.03
CA GLN A 223 19.85 -1.23 -10.95
C GLN A 223 18.43 -1.28 -11.52
N ILE A 224 17.64 -0.22 -11.30
CA ILE A 224 16.31 -0.10 -11.86
C ILE A 224 16.37 0.12 -13.37
N GLN A 225 17.30 0.95 -13.84
CA GLN A 225 17.51 1.19 -15.27
C GLN A 225 17.87 -0.10 -16.02
N GLU A 226 18.77 -0.92 -15.48
CA GLU A 226 19.13 -2.23 -16.06
C GLU A 226 17.93 -3.18 -16.15
N LYS A 227 17.01 -3.13 -15.17
CA LYS A 227 15.75 -3.88 -15.21
C LYS A 227 14.77 -3.31 -16.23
N MET A 228 14.72 -2.00 -16.39
CA MET A 228 13.85 -1.32 -17.35
C MET A 228 14.25 -1.62 -18.80
N ASP A 229 15.55 -1.76 -19.08
CA ASP A 229 16.05 -2.08 -20.43
C ASP A 229 15.56 -3.45 -20.94
N GLN A 230 15.17 -4.35 -20.03
CA GLN A 230 14.61 -5.67 -20.36
C GLN A 230 13.09 -5.65 -20.59
N MET A 231 12.43 -4.49 -20.47
CA MET A 231 10.97 -4.33 -20.50
C MET A 231 10.48 -3.66 -21.78
N PRO A 232 9.19 -3.83 -22.15
CA PRO A 232 8.63 -3.12 -23.29
C PRO A 232 8.65 -1.60 -23.07
N VAL A 233 8.97 -0.87 -24.14
CA VAL A 233 8.98 0.59 -24.17
C VAL A 233 7.54 1.12 -24.15
N ILE A 234 7.25 2.04 -23.23
CA ILE A 234 5.91 2.60 -23.02
C ILE A 234 5.87 4.05 -23.50
N THR A 235 5.06 4.31 -24.52
CA THR A 235 4.90 5.67 -25.08
C THR A 235 3.75 6.44 -24.44
N THR A 236 2.69 5.75 -24.00
CA THR A 236 1.49 6.38 -23.42
C THR A 236 1.27 5.97 -21.96
N THR A 237 0.75 6.90 -21.16
CA THR A 237 0.47 6.64 -19.73
C THR A 237 -0.57 5.54 -19.54
N GLU A 238 -1.58 5.46 -20.41
CA GLU A 238 -2.63 4.43 -20.34
C GLU A 238 -2.09 3.02 -20.61
N ALA A 239 -1.19 2.85 -21.57
CA ALA A 239 -0.52 1.56 -21.78
C ALA A 239 0.26 1.09 -20.54
N GLY A 240 0.86 2.04 -19.79
CA GLY A 240 1.49 1.75 -18.50
C GLY A 240 0.50 1.19 -17.47
N TYR A 241 -0.69 1.77 -17.36
CA TYR A 241 -1.73 1.28 -16.45
C TYR A 241 -2.32 -0.07 -16.87
N GLU A 242 -2.51 -0.31 -18.16
CA GLU A 242 -2.98 -1.60 -18.68
C GLU A 242 -2.00 -2.73 -18.36
N LEU A 243 -0.69 -2.49 -18.52
CA LEU A 243 0.34 -3.46 -18.17
C LEU A 243 0.30 -3.81 -16.68
N VAL A 244 0.14 -2.82 -15.80
CA VAL A 244 -0.03 -3.06 -14.36
C VAL A 244 -1.28 -3.90 -14.06
N GLY A 245 -2.36 -3.74 -14.82
CA GLY A 245 -3.58 -4.53 -14.65
C GLY A 245 -3.42 -6.01 -15.04
N THR A 246 -2.60 -6.30 -16.04
CA THR A 246 -2.42 -7.67 -16.58
C THR A 246 -1.42 -8.52 -15.80
N GLY A 247 -0.37 -7.91 -15.24
CA GLY A 247 0.76 -8.65 -14.67
C GLY A 247 1.38 -8.03 -13.41
N LYS A 248 2.47 -8.61 -12.95
CA LYS A 248 3.28 -8.09 -11.84
C LYS A 248 4.21 -6.97 -12.34
N TYR A 249 3.62 -5.83 -12.70
CA TYR A 249 4.35 -4.64 -13.08
C TYR A 249 4.19 -3.54 -12.04
N ALA A 250 5.21 -2.70 -11.94
CA ALA A 250 5.25 -1.53 -11.08
C ALA A 250 5.47 -0.30 -11.95
N TYR A 251 4.42 0.49 -12.17
CA TYR A 251 4.49 1.71 -12.98
C TYR A 251 4.81 2.90 -12.08
N MET A 252 5.76 3.74 -12.52
CA MET A 252 6.24 4.88 -11.74
C MET A 252 5.91 6.18 -12.45
N THR A 253 5.22 7.08 -11.75
CA THR A 253 4.86 8.43 -12.22
C THR A 253 4.52 9.32 -11.02
N ASP A 254 4.14 10.57 -11.27
CA ASP A 254 3.74 11.54 -10.26
C ASP A 254 2.55 11.04 -9.39
N VAL A 255 2.66 11.22 -8.08
CA VAL A 255 1.72 10.67 -7.07
C VAL A 255 0.28 11.14 -7.27
N SER A 256 0.06 12.38 -7.71
CA SER A 256 -1.25 12.94 -8.00
C SER A 256 -1.94 12.18 -9.11
N GLN A 257 -1.21 11.79 -10.17
CA GLN A 257 -1.77 10.99 -11.26
C GLN A 257 -2.13 9.58 -10.78
N LEU A 258 -1.27 8.98 -9.96
CA LEU A 258 -1.53 7.65 -9.38
C LEU A 258 -2.73 7.67 -8.45
N THR A 259 -2.80 8.65 -7.57
CA THR A 259 -3.91 8.84 -6.63
C THR A 259 -5.21 9.07 -7.38
N TYR A 260 -5.20 9.91 -8.41
CA TYR A 260 -6.36 10.10 -9.28
C TYR A 260 -6.80 8.79 -9.96
N LYS A 261 -5.86 7.99 -10.48
CA LYS A 261 -6.17 6.71 -11.12
C LYS A 261 -6.75 5.70 -10.12
N VAL A 262 -6.23 5.65 -8.90
CA VAL A 262 -6.77 4.78 -7.83
C VAL A 262 -8.14 5.24 -7.34
N LEU A 263 -8.38 6.56 -7.25
CA LEU A 263 -9.69 7.10 -6.89
C LEU A 263 -10.75 6.85 -7.97
N LYS A 264 -10.34 6.86 -9.25
CA LYS A 264 -11.22 6.61 -10.40
C LYS A 264 -11.40 5.12 -10.70
N GLY A 265 -10.39 4.29 -10.41
CA GLY A 265 -10.37 2.85 -10.65
C GLY A 265 -10.89 2.02 -9.46
N CYS A 266 -11.30 0.77 -9.72
CA CYS A 266 -11.65 -0.17 -8.66
C CYS A 266 -10.41 -0.73 -7.93
N HIS A 267 -10.64 -1.27 -6.73
CA HIS A 267 -9.69 -1.53 -5.61
C HIS A 267 -8.48 -2.46 -5.87
N ASP A 268 -8.19 -2.78 -7.12
CA ASP A 268 -7.15 -3.75 -7.49
C ASP A 268 -5.77 -3.09 -7.66
N LEU A 269 -5.68 -1.76 -7.58
CA LEU A 269 -4.44 -1.00 -7.67
C LEU A 269 -4.09 -0.37 -6.33
N LEU A 270 -2.81 -0.47 -5.95
CA LEU A 270 -2.26 0.16 -4.76
C LEU A 270 -1.06 1.01 -5.14
N VAL A 271 -0.95 2.16 -4.49
CA VAL A 271 0.23 3.02 -4.52
C VAL A 271 1.13 2.63 -3.35
N ALA A 272 2.44 2.57 -3.59
CA ALA A 272 3.44 2.38 -2.54
C ALA A 272 3.40 3.53 -1.51
N GLU A 273 3.74 3.23 -0.26
CA GLU A 273 3.66 4.18 0.85
C GLU A 273 4.72 5.30 0.72
N GLU A 274 5.93 4.94 0.29
CA GLU A 274 7.01 5.92 0.13
C GLU A 274 7.06 6.51 -1.27
N THR A 275 7.30 7.82 -1.31
CA THR A 275 7.52 8.58 -2.52
C THR A 275 8.99 8.98 -2.61
N PHE A 276 9.54 9.02 -3.81
CA PHE A 276 10.93 9.38 -4.03
C PHE A 276 11.05 10.54 -5.01
N ASN A 277 12.24 11.14 -5.09
CA ASN A 277 12.55 12.23 -6.03
C ASN A 277 11.50 13.37 -6.00
N LYS A 278 11.29 13.95 -4.81
CA LYS A 278 10.39 15.10 -4.64
C LYS A 278 10.94 16.32 -5.40
N ALA A 279 10.11 16.91 -6.23
CA ALA A 279 10.46 18.07 -7.04
C ALA A 279 9.24 19.01 -7.19
N GLY A 280 9.52 20.29 -7.39
CA GLY A 280 8.48 21.27 -7.68
C GLY A 280 7.91 21.08 -9.08
N LEU A 281 6.59 21.24 -9.21
CA LEU A 281 5.90 21.46 -10.47
C LEU A 281 5.79 22.96 -10.72
N SER A 282 6.18 23.37 -11.91
CA SER A 282 6.18 24.77 -12.32
C SER A 282 5.83 24.90 -13.80
N PHE A 283 5.50 26.12 -14.22
CA PHE A 283 5.43 26.47 -15.64
C PHE A 283 6.81 26.86 -16.14
N ILE A 284 7.04 26.63 -17.43
CA ILE A 284 8.30 26.98 -18.09
C ILE A 284 8.11 28.23 -18.93
N VAL A 285 9.14 29.07 -18.93
CA VAL A 285 9.23 30.28 -19.75
C VAL A 285 10.57 30.31 -20.47
N ARG A 286 10.65 31.07 -21.56
CA ARG A 286 11.92 31.29 -22.24
C ARG A 286 12.93 31.94 -21.29
N THR A 287 14.20 31.61 -21.44
CA THR A 287 15.28 32.21 -20.65
C THR A 287 15.25 33.73 -20.79
N ASN A 288 15.35 34.44 -19.67
CA ASN A 288 15.27 35.92 -19.60
C ASN A 288 13.95 36.52 -20.10
N ALA A 289 12.83 35.82 -19.98
CA ALA A 289 11.51 36.38 -20.29
C ALA A 289 11.17 37.59 -19.40
N GLU A 290 10.81 38.72 -20.00
CA GLU A 290 10.46 39.98 -19.30
C GLU A 290 9.30 39.81 -18.32
N PHE A 291 8.36 38.91 -18.63
CA PHE A 291 7.18 38.63 -17.82
C PHE A 291 7.43 37.67 -16.66
N LYS A 292 8.61 37.02 -16.56
CA LYS A 292 8.92 36.08 -15.47
C LYS A 292 8.78 36.73 -14.10
N THR A 293 9.28 37.95 -13.94
CA THR A 293 9.20 38.71 -12.68
C THR A 293 7.76 39.01 -12.31
N ALA A 294 6.92 39.33 -13.31
CA ALA A 294 5.50 39.62 -13.09
C ALA A 294 4.74 38.37 -12.58
N PHE A 295 4.99 37.20 -13.17
CA PHE A 295 4.34 35.96 -12.74
C PHE A 295 4.86 35.41 -11.40
N ASN A 296 6.11 35.69 -11.03
CA ASN A 296 6.71 35.22 -9.78
C ASN A 296 6.33 36.05 -8.54
N LEU A 297 5.65 37.18 -8.70
CA LEU A 297 5.22 38.05 -7.58
C LEU A 297 4.01 37.50 -6.79
N GLN A 298 3.55 36.28 -7.10
CA GLN A 298 2.50 35.58 -6.38
C GLN A 298 3.03 34.79 -5.19
#